data_AF-A0A8C9Z7E5-F1
#
_entry.id   AF-A0A8C9Z7E5-F1
#
_cell.length_a   1.000
_cell.length_b   1.000
_cell.length_c   1.000
_cell.angle_alpha   90.00
_cell.angle_beta   90.00
_cell.angle_gamma   90.00
#
_symmetry.space_group_name_H-M   'P 1'
#
loop_
_entity.id
_entity.type
_entity.pdbx_description
1 polymer ?
#
loop_
_entity_poly.entity_id
_entity_poly.type
_entity_poly.pdbx_seq_one_letter_code
_entity_poly.pdbx_strand_id
1 'polypeptide(L)'
;LVSMVRDLYIPPTPSGPSKVYCFPGAKVRDIQHKLPSILACHAKVDNIIVHVGTNDIRERRSTALRKDFTTLITTLMGTGKRIVISGPLPTYRKGAERWSRLFGLHTWLKPHCASLGIPYVDNFNLFWERPSLLKHDDSCPP
;
A
#
# COMPACT_ATOMS: atom_id res chain seq x y z
N LEU A 1 0.10 -0.63 -15.02
CA LEU A 1 0.38 -1.23 -13.67
C LEU A 1 1.35 -0.39 -12.86
N VAL A 2 0.86 0.79 -12.45
CA VAL A 2 1.62 1.65 -11.55
C VAL A 2 1.24 1.19 -10.14
N SER A 3 2.20 0.80 -9.30
CA SER A 3 2.00 0.93 -7.85
C SER A 3 1.81 2.42 -7.62
N MET A 4 0.55 2.86 -7.65
CA MET A 4 0.20 4.21 -7.28
C MET A 4 0.10 4.19 -5.77
N VAL A 5 1.11 4.74 -5.09
CA VAL A 5 0.83 5.38 -3.81
C VAL A 5 -0.02 6.59 -4.16
N ARG A 6 -1.34 6.39 -4.21
CA ARG A 6 -2.30 7.47 -4.13
C ARG A 6 -2.56 7.72 -2.66
N ASP A 7 -2.24 8.96 -2.29
CA ASP A 7 -2.74 9.67 -1.12
C ASP A 7 -2.09 9.31 0.22
N LEU A 8 -1.12 10.14 0.59
CA LEU A 8 -0.79 10.45 1.97
C LEU A 8 -1.79 11.52 2.47
N TYR A 9 -3.02 11.12 2.81
CA TYR A 9 -3.99 11.94 3.56
C TYR A 9 -3.54 12.21 5.02
N ILE A 10 -3.16 13.45 5.31
CA ILE A 10 -2.84 13.91 6.67
C ILE A 10 -3.79 15.04 7.05
N PRO A 11 -4.77 14.84 7.95
CA PRO A 11 -5.38 15.96 8.66
C PRO A 11 -5.02 15.90 10.15
N PRO A 12 -4.54 17.02 10.69
CA PRO A 12 -5.11 17.56 11.91
C PRO A 12 -5.87 18.87 11.62
N THR A 13 -5.56 19.52 10.50
CA THR A 13 -6.07 20.83 10.07
C THR A 13 -6.00 20.96 8.54
N PRO A 14 -6.82 21.82 7.90
CA PRO A 14 -7.00 21.82 6.43
C PRO A 14 -5.86 22.38 5.56
N SER A 15 -4.69 22.74 6.11
CA SER A 15 -3.75 23.64 5.40
C SER A 15 -2.24 23.35 5.54
N GLY A 16 -1.82 22.19 6.06
CA GLY A 16 -0.40 21.82 6.14
C GLY A 16 0.14 21.21 4.83
N PRO A 17 1.43 21.42 4.46
CA PRO A 17 2.01 20.81 3.27
C PRO A 17 2.17 19.29 3.43
N SER A 18 1.66 18.52 2.46
CA SER A 18 1.91 17.07 2.35
C SER A 18 3.04 16.79 1.35
N LYS A 19 3.86 15.76 1.62
CA LYS A 19 4.91 15.30 0.70
C LYS A 19 4.64 13.87 0.26
N VAL A 20 4.52 13.67 -1.05
CA VAL A 20 4.26 12.36 -1.64
C VAL A 20 5.54 11.82 -2.27
N TYR A 21 5.83 10.54 -2.00
CA TYR A 21 6.89 9.78 -2.66
C TYR A 21 6.26 8.61 -3.43
N CYS A 22 6.44 8.60 -4.74
CA CYS A 22 5.95 7.53 -5.61
C CYS A 22 7.13 6.74 -6.19
N PHE A 23 7.10 5.43 -6.03
CA PHE A 23 8.08 4.52 -6.60
C PHE A 23 7.37 3.49 -7.49
N PRO A 24 7.15 3.80 -8.77
CA PRO A 24 6.52 2.86 -9.70
C PRO A 24 7.29 1.54 -9.75
N GLY A 25 6.56 0.41 -9.74
CA GLY A 25 7.18 -0.92 -9.74
C GLY A 25 7.72 -1.40 -8.39
N ALA A 26 7.78 -0.53 -7.37
CA ALA A 26 8.29 -0.90 -6.06
C ALA A 26 7.44 -1.98 -5.38
N LYS A 27 8.15 -2.85 -4.67
CA LYS A 27 7.68 -3.91 -3.78
C LYS A 27 7.80 -3.49 -2.32
N VAL A 28 7.25 -4.28 -1.41
CA VAL A 28 7.28 -3.99 0.03
C VAL A 28 8.71 -3.78 0.53
N ARG A 29 9.64 -4.66 0.12
CA ARG A 29 11.06 -4.58 0.47
C ARG A 29 11.74 -3.30 -0.02
N ASP A 30 11.36 -2.80 -1.20
CA ASP A 30 11.95 -1.59 -1.77
C ASP A 30 11.55 -0.36 -0.96
N ILE A 31 10.28 -0.32 -0.52
CA ILE A 31 9.78 0.73 0.36
C ILE A 31 10.47 0.65 1.73
N GLN A 32 10.61 -0.55 2.29
CA GLN A 32 11.31 -0.76 3.56
C GLN A 32 12.75 -0.22 3.51
N HIS A 33 13.51 -0.49 2.44
CA HIS A 33 14.87 0.01 2.30
C HIS A 33 14.96 1.53 2.12
N LYS A 34 13.97 2.15 1.48
CA LYS A 34 13.95 3.60 1.23
C LYS A 34 13.44 4.40 2.44
N LEU A 35 12.60 3.78 3.27
CA LEU A 35 11.90 4.45 4.37
C LEU A 35 12.84 5.25 5.29
N PRO A 36 13.99 4.74 5.77
CA PRO A 36 14.89 5.51 6.63
C PRO A 36 15.36 6.83 5.99
N SER A 37 15.76 6.78 4.72
CA SER A 37 16.22 7.97 3.99
C SER A 37 15.12 9.02 3.81
N ILE A 38 13.88 8.57 3.57
CA ILE A 38 12.72 9.47 3.44
C ILE A 38 12.43 10.13 4.79
N LEU A 39 12.40 9.35 5.87
CA LEU A 39 12.10 9.85 7.21
C LEU A 39 13.16 10.83 7.73
N ALA A 40 14.44 10.61 7.38
CA ALA A 40 15.52 11.54 7.71
C ALA A 40 15.30 12.94 7.13
N CYS A 41 14.73 13.04 5.92
CA CYS A 41 14.39 14.33 5.30
C CYS A 41 13.13 14.99 5.88
N HIS A 42 12.33 14.25 6.66
CA HIS A 42 10.98 14.64 7.08
C HIS A 42 10.75 14.42 8.57
N ALA A 43 11.68 14.84 9.41
CA ALA A 43 11.63 14.65 10.86
C ALA A 43 10.32 15.16 11.51
N LYS A 44 9.77 16.27 10.98
CA LYS A 44 8.56 16.95 11.46
C LYS A 44 7.23 16.33 11.01
N VAL A 45 7.25 15.26 10.22
CA VAL A 45 6.00 14.60 9.77
C VAL A 45 5.42 13.75 10.90
N ASP A 46 4.15 13.96 11.24
CA ASP A 46 3.47 13.22 12.31
C ASP A 46 2.69 11.99 11.83
N ASN A 47 2.41 11.92 10.54
CA ASN A 47 1.52 10.92 9.94
C ASN A 47 2.16 10.29 8.70
N ILE A 48 2.16 8.96 8.64
CA ILE A 48 2.68 8.17 7.53
C ILE A 48 1.56 7.28 6.99
N ILE A 49 1.36 7.32 5.67
CA ILE A 49 0.49 6.41 4.94
C ILE A 49 1.35 5.64 3.96
N VAL A 50 1.20 4.32 3.99
CA VAL A 50 1.93 3.44 3.08
C VAL A 50 0.94 2.65 2.23
N HIS A 51 1.14 2.71 0.91
CA HIS A 51 0.40 1.93 -0.08
C HIS A 51 1.38 1.11 -0.91
N VAL A 52 1.41 -0.20 -0.72
CA VAL A 52 2.31 -1.12 -1.44
C VAL A 52 1.70 -2.53 -1.44
N GLY A 53 2.27 -3.46 -2.21
CA GLY A 53 1.86 -4.87 -2.23
C GLY A 53 1.34 -5.37 -3.57
N THR A 54 0.82 -4.48 -4.43
CA THR A 54 0.23 -4.87 -5.73
C THR A 54 1.25 -5.47 -6.70
N ASN A 55 2.51 -5.00 -6.65
CA ASN A 55 3.59 -5.51 -7.51
C ASN A 55 4.17 -6.84 -6.99
N ASP A 56 4.11 -7.07 -5.68
CA ASP A 56 4.60 -8.26 -5.02
C ASP A 56 3.81 -9.51 -5.42
N ILE A 57 2.54 -9.36 -5.79
CA ILE A 57 1.65 -10.45 -6.21
C ILE A 57 2.14 -11.22 -7.44
N ARG A 58 2.99 -10.59 -8.26
CA ARG A 58 3.64 -11.26 -9.40
C ARG A 58 4.59 -12.37 -8.93
N GLU A 59 5.15 -12.24 -7.74
CA GLU A 59 5.96 -13.27 -7.10
C GLU A 59 5.03 -14.30 -6.43
N ARG A 60 5.17 -15.58 -6.78
CA ARG A 60 4.34 -16.68 -6.24
C ARG A 60 4.71 -17.05 -4.78
N ARG A 61 4.92 -16.06 -3.90
CA ARG A 61 5.52 -16.24 -2.56
C ARG A 61 4.76 -15.48 -1.47
N SER A 62 3.58 -15.98 -1.11
CA SER A 62 2.68 -15.32 -0.15
C SER A 62 3.27 -15.24 1.27
N THR A 63 3.97 -16.26 1.75
CA THR A 63 4.61 -16.26 3.09
C THR A 63 5.74 -15.23 3.20
N ALA A 64 6.59 -15.15 2.17
CA ALA A 64 7.64 -14.15 2.10
C ALA A 64 7.06 -12.73 2.10
N LEU A 65 6.00 -12.49 1.32
CA LEU A 65 5.33 -11.19 1.29
C LEU A 65 4.74 -10.78 2.65
N ARG A 66 4.13 -11.73 3.37
CA ARG A 66 3.62 -11.47 4.73
C ARG A 66 4.76 -11.07 5.67
N LYS A 67 5.91 -11.75 5.60
CA LYS A 67 7.11 -11.42 6.37
C LYS A 67 7.62 -10.01 6.03
N ASP A 68 7.73 -9.68 4.74
CA ASP A 68 8.14 -8.35 4.28
C ASP A 68 7.21 -7.26 4.84
N PHE A 69 5.89 -7.50 4.83
CA PHE A 69 4.91 -6.58 5.44
C PHE A 69 5.09 -6.45 6.96
N THR A 70 5.24 -7.57 7.67
CA THR A 70 5.47 -7.54 9.12
C THR A 70 6.72 -6.73 9.44
N THR A 71 7.83 -6.92 8.72
CA THR A 71 9.05 -6.14 8.93
C THR A 71 8.83 -4.65 8.65
N LEU A 72 8.17 -4.30 7.54
CA LEU A 72 7.85 -2.91 7.22
C LEU A 72 6.99 -2.25 8.31
N ILE A 73 5.94 -2.93 8.78
CA ILE A 73 5.05 -2.43 9.82
C ILE A 73 5.81 -2.23 11.14
N THR A 74 6.65 -3.19 11.54
CA THR A 74 7.51 -3.04 12.74
C THR A 74 8.42 -1.82 12.62
N THR A 75 9.05 -1.60 11.46
CA THR A 75 9.88 -0.40 11.22
C THR A 75 9.05 0.88 11.34
N LEU A 76 7.85 0.91 10.76
CA LEU A 76 6.95 2.06 10.85
C LEU A 76 6.54 2.35 12.29
N MET A 77 6.15 1.33 13.06
CA MET A 77 5.79 1.48 14.48
C MET A 77 6.94 2.03 15.32
N GLY A 78 8.17 1.61 15.03
CA GLY A 78 9.37 2.13 15.69
C GLY A 78 9.64 3.62 15.46
N THR A 79 8.94 4.27 14.51
CA THR A 79 9.08 5.72 14.28
C THR A 79 8.35 6.59 15.30
N GLY A 80 7.41 6.03 16.07
CA GLY A 80 6.54 6.77 16.99
C GLY A 80 5.52 7.69 16.30
N LYS A 81 5.40 7.64 14.98
CA LYS A 81 4.47 8.46 14.18
C LYS A 81 3.13 7.74 14.01
N ARG A 82 2.05 8.48 13.72
CA ARG A 82 0.77 7.86 13.35
C ARG A 82 0.93 7.17 12.00
N ILE A 83 0.48 5.92 11.89
CA ILE A 83 0.61 5.12 10.68
C ILE A 83 -0.77 4.74 10.18
N VAL A 84 -0.95 4.72 8.86
CA VAL A 84 -2.11 4.14 8.20
C VAL A 84 -1.62 3.25 7.07
N ILE A 85 -2.20 2.07 6.94
CA ILE A 85 -1.91 1.15 5.83
C ILE A 85 -3.03 1.23 4.81
N SER A 86 -2.67 1.59 3.58
CA SER A 86 -3.59 1.64 2.46
C SER A 86 -3.55 0.31 1.71
N GLY A 87 -4.66 -0.43 1.76
CA GLY A 87 -4.78 -1.77 1.19
C GLY A 87 -4.56 -1.82 -0.33
N PRO A 88 -4.22 -3.00 -0.90
CA PRO A 88 -3.97 -3.12 -2.32
C PRO A 88 -5.23 -2.83 -3.15
N LEU A 89 -5.05 -2.24 -4.32
CA LEU A 89 -6.15 -2.04 -5.26
C LEU A 89 -6.52 -3.38 -5.92
N PRO A 90 -7.83 -3.65 -6.11
CA PRO A 90 -8.26 -4.82 -6.85
C PRO A 90 -7.85 -4.67 -8.32
N THR A 91 -7.53 -5.78 -8.98
CA THR A 91 -7.28 -5.77 -10.43
C THR A 91 -8.49 -6.25 -11.20
N TYR A 92 -9.02 -5.39 -12.07
CA TYR A 92 -10.12 -5.73 -12.96
C TYR A 92 -9.60 -6.48 -14.21
N ARG A 93 -10.18 -7.64 -14.53
CA ARG A 93 -9.88 -8.48 -15.72
C ARG A 93 -8.42 -8.94 -15.91
N LYS A 94 -7.60 -8.97 -14.85
CA LYS A 94 -6.18 -9.41 -14.92
C LYS A 94 -5.95 -10.88 -14.51
N GLY A 95 -7.00 -11.72 -14.60
CA GLY A 95 -6.96 -13.17 -14.32
C GLY A 95 -7.25 -13.56 -12.87
N ALA A 96 -7.86 -14.74 -12.69
CA ALA A 96 -8.31 -15.26 -11.38
C ALA A 96 -7.16 -15.49 -10.40
N GLU A 97 -5.98 -15.95 -10.87
CA GLU A 97 -4.79 -16.15 -10.04
C GLU A 97 -4.36 -14.86 -9.35
N ARG A 98 -4.31 -13.77 -10.11
CA ARG A 98 -3.88 -12.48 -9.60
C ARG A 98 -4.87 -11.91 -8.60
N TRP A 99 -6.15 -12.05 -8.90
CA TRP A 99 -7.22 -11.65 -7.99
C TRP A 99 -7.14 -12.42 -6.67
N SER A 100 -7.04 -13.75 -6.74
CA SER A 100 -6.96 -14.63 -5.56
C SER A 100 -5.80 -14.26 -4.64
N ARG A 101 -4.65 -13.90 -5.21
CA ARG A 101 -3.50 -13.46 -4.42
C ARG A 101 -3.67 -12.08 -3.81
N LEU A 102 -4.21 -11.12 -4.55
CA LEU A 102 -4.52 -9.79 -3.99
C LEU A 102 -5.54 -9.90 -2.87
N PHE A 103 -6.57 -10.72 -3.07
CA PHE A 103 -7.58 -11.01 -2.05
C PHE A 103 -6.95 -11.69 -0.84
N GLY A 104 -6.10 -12.71 -1.03
CA GLY A 104 -5.36 -13.37 0.05
C GLY A 104 -4.38 -12.48 0.81
N LEU A 105 -3.84 -11.45 0.15
CA LEU A 105 -3.06 -10.40 0.81
C LEU A 105 -3.98 -9.48 1.62
N HIS A 106 -5.06 -8.99 1.02
CA HIS A 106 -6.03 -8.10 1.66
C HIS A 106 -6.66 -8.73 2.92
N THR A 107 -7.13 -9.98 2.83
CA THR A 107 -7.77 -10.71 3.92
C THR A 107 -6.84 -11.03 5.08
N TRP A 108 -5.52 -11.10 4.83
CA TRP A 108 -4.53 -11.23 5.88
C TRP A 108 -4.13 -9.87 6.47
N LEU A 109 -3.85 -8.88 5.61
CA LEU A 109 -3.29 -7.60 6.01
C LEU A 109 -4.29 -6.77 6.84
N LYS A 110 -5.57 -6.78 6.49
CA LYS A 110 -6.62 -6.05 7.22
C LYS A 110 -6.73 -6.46 8.69
N PRO A 111 -6.96 -7.74 9.05
CA PRO A 111 -7.00 -8.14 10.46
C PRO A 111 -5.63 -8.03 11.14
N HIS A 112 -4.51 -8.18 10.41
CA HIS A 112 -3.20 -7.95 10.98
C HIS A 112 -3.01 -6.48 11.44
N CYS A 113 -3.37 -5.51 10.59
CA CYS A 113 -3.36 -4.10 10.98
C CYS A 113 -4.30 -3.82 12.15
N ALA A 114 -5.51 -4.41 12.15
CA ALA A 114 -6.46 -4.26 13.25
C ALA A 114 -5.90 -4.79 14.59
N SER A 115 -5.20 -5.93 14.58
CA SER A 115 -4.56 -6.49 15.78
C SER A 115 -3.47 -5.60 16.38
N LEU A 116 -2.90 -4.70 15.57
CA LEU A 116 -1.87 -3.74 15.96
C LEU A 116 -2.45 -2.33 16.24
N GLY A 117 -3.77 -2.15 16.15
CA GLY A 117 -4.41 -0.84 16.29
C GLY A 117 -4.10 0.14 15.16
N ILE A 118 -3.64 -0.35 14.00
CA ILE A 118 -3.25 0.47 12.86
C ILE A 118 -4.46 0.68 11.94
N PRO A 119 -4.88 1.92 11.66
CA PRO A 119 -5.91 2.20 10.67
C PRO A 119 -5.59 1.59 9.30
N TYR A 120 -6.59 0.94 8.70
CA TYR A 120 -6.48 0.28 7.40
C TYR A 120 -7.50 0.86 6.42
N VAL A 121 -7.02 1.38 5.28
CA VAL A 121 -7.90 1.86 4.20
C VAL A 121 -8.22 0.69 3.27
N ASP A 122 -9.50 0.29 3.27
CA ASP A 122 -10.01 -0.84 2.50
C ASP A 122 -10.30 -0.48 1.04
N ASN A 123 -9.22 -0.22 0.27
CA ASN A 123 -9.35 0.04 -1.16
C ASN A 123 -9.88 -1.18 -1.94
N PHE A 124 -9.73 -2.39 -1.40
CA PHE A 124 -10.18 -3.58 -2.09
C PHE A 124 -11.70 -3.55 -2.26
N ASN A 125 -12.44 -3.34 -1.16
CA ASN A 125 -13.90 -3.24 -1.21
C ASN A 125 -14.39 -1.95 -1.88
N LEU A 126 -13.69 -0.83 -1.72
CA LEU A 126 -14.09 0.45 -2.32
C LEU A 126 -14.07 0.45 -3.86
N PHE A 127 -13.12 -0.27 -4.46
CA PHE A 127 -12.92 -0.31 -5.92
C PHE A 127 -13.39 -1.62 -6.57
N TRP A 128 -13.84 -2.60 -5.77
CA TRP A 128 -14.37 -3.86 -6.30
C TRP A 128 -15.57 -3.61 -7.21
N GLU A 129 -15.61 -4.27 -8.37
CA GLU A 129 -16.69 -4.18 -9.37
C GLU A 129 -17.03 -2.76 -9.88
N ARG A 130 -16.14 -1.78 -9.64
CA ARG A 130 -16.33 -0.38 -10.07
C ARG A 130 -15.24 0.03 -11.07
N PRO A 131 -15.27 -0.50 -12.31
CA PRO A 131 -14.24 -0.22 -13.30
C PRO A 131 -14.15 1.26 -13.67
N SER A 132 -15.23 2.04 -13.55
CA SER A 132 -15.22 3.50 -13.77
C SER A 132 -14.29 4.26 -12.82
N LEU A 133 -13.94 3.68 -11.66
CA LEU A 133 -13.00 4.25 -10.70
C LEU A 133 -11.55 3.85 -10.98
N LEU A 134 -11.34 2.92 -11.91
CA LEU A 134 -10.03 2.43 -12.33
C LEU A 134 -9.75 2.95 -13.75
N LYS A 135 -8.68 3.74 -13.93
CA LYS A 135 -8.25 4.07 -15.29
C LYS A 135 -7.85 2.78 -16.03
N HIS A 136 -8.35 2.62 -17.25
CA HIS A 136 -7.83 1.62 -18.18
C HIS A 136 -6.37 1.96 -18.51
N ASP A 137 -5.49 0.94 -18.45
CA ASP A 137 -4.15 1.06 -19.02
C ASP A 137 -4.37 1.04 -20.55
N ASP A 138 -4.18 2.17 -21.26
CA ASP A 138 -4.07 2.19 -22.72
C ASP A 138 -2.79 1.43 -23.12
N SER A 139 -2.90 0.12 -23.35
CA SER A 139 -1.83 -0.68 -23.95
C SER A 139 -2.42 -1.84 -24.77
N CYS A 140 -2.53 -1.55 -26.07
CA CYS A 140 -2.76 -2.38 -27.27
C CYS A 140 -4.07 -3.18 -27.46
N PRO A 141 -4.71 -3.11 -28.66
CA PRO A 141 -5.81 -3.98 -29.08
C PRO A 141 -5.35 -5.44 -29.35
N PRO A 142 -6.29 -6.39 -29.62
CA PRO A 142 -6.06 -7.84 -29.57
C PRO A 142 -5.00 -8.37 -30.55
#